data_AF-A0A920FIL1-F1
#
_entry.id   AF-A0A920FIL1-F1
#
_cell.length_a   1.000
_cell.length_b   1.000
_cell.length_c   1.000
_cell.angle_alpha   90.00
_cell.angle_beta   90.00
_cell.angle_gamma   90.00
#
_symmetry.space_group_name_H-M   'P 1'
#
loop_
_entity.id
_entity.type
_entity.pdbx_description
1 polymer ?
#
loop_
_entity_poly.entity_id
_entity_poly.type
_entity_poly.pdbx_seq_one_letter_code
_entity_poly.pdbx_strand_id
1 'polypeptide(L)' 'MKVLYSVEEIQLWRNQISNLKIGFVPTMGALHKGHLELVNACKAKSDISVVSIFVNPTQFNDQNDLKNTPLH' A
#
# COMPACT_ATOMS: atom_id res chain seq x y z
N MET A 1 11.54 -2.96 7.73
CA MET A 1 10.59 -2.82 6.61
C MET A 1 10.73 -4.05 5.72
N LYS A 2 9.63 -4.71 5.36
CA LYS A 2 9.59 -5.86 4.45
C LYS A 2 8.80 -5.44 3.21
N VAL A 3 9.29 -5.77 2.02
CA VAL A 3 8.56 -5.54 0.75
C VAL A 3 8.06 -6.89 0.27
N LEU A 4 6.79 -6.95 -0.13
CA LEU A 4 6.12 -8.14 -0.65
C LEU A 4 5.56 -7.78 -2.02
N TYR A 5 5.88 -8.56 -3.04
CA TYR A 5 5.56 -8.25 -4.44
C TYR A 5 4.38 -9.05 -4.99
N SER A 6 3.99 -10.13 -4.31
CA SER A 6 2.89 -10.99 -4.75
C SER A 6 1.78 -11.12 -3.72
N VAL A 7 0.59 -11.44 -4.21
CA VAL A 7 -0.57 -11.77 -3.36
C VAL A 7 -0.25 -12.97 -2.47
N GLU A 8 0.45 -13.97 -3.00
CA GLU A 8 0.87 -15.17 -2.25
C GLU A 8 1.81 -14.80 -1.10
N GLU A 9 2.79 -13.94 -1.32
CA GLU A 9 3.71 -13.46 -0.27
C GLU A 9 2.97 -12.74 0.85
N ILE A 10 1.97 -11.91 0.52
CA ILE A 10 1.14 -11.20 1.49
C ILE A 10 0.27 -12.19 2.29
N GLN A 11 -0.31 -13.19 1.62
CA GLN A 11 -1.11 -14.23 2.27
C GLN A 11 -0.26 -15.06 3.25
N LEU A 12 0.92 -15.50 2.83
CA LEU A 12 1.86 -16.24 3.68
C LEU A 12 2.30 -15.41 4.88
N TRP A 13 2.67 -14.15 4.66
CA TRP A 13 3.03 -13.23 5.73
C TRP A 13 1.88 -12.99 6.71
N ARG A 14 0.66 -12.79 6.21
CA ARG A 14 -0.53 -12.56 7.03
C ARG A 14 -0.86 -13.77 7.90
N ASN A 15 -0.59 -14.99 7.43
CA ASN A 15 -0.80 -16.23 8.17
C ASN A 15 0.23 -16.44 9.29
N GLN A 16 1.41 -15.83 9.18
CA GLN A 16 2.45 -15.88 10.22
C GLN A 16 2.17 -14.94 11.40
N ILE A 17 1.17 -14.07 11.28
CA ILE A 17 0.85 -13.05 12.28
C ILE A 17 -0.51 -13.34 12.89
N SER A 18 -0.53 -13.47 14.21
CA SER A 18 -1.75 -13.63 15.01
C SER A 18 -1.85 -12.53 16.06
N ASN A 19 -3.09 -12.12 16.36
CA ASN A 19 -3.42 -11.18 17.45
C ASN A 19 -2.78 -9.78 17.37
N LEU A 20 -2.27 -9.36 16.21
CA LEU A 20 -1.79 -8.00 15.97
C LEU A 20 -2.81 -7.19 15.16
N LYS A 21 -3.01 -5.94 15.56
CA LYS A 21 -3.83 -4.98 14.83
C LYS A 21 -3.05 -4.47 13.63
N ILE A 22 -3.55 -4.77 12.43
CA ILE A 22 -2.95 -4.33 11.17
C ILE A 22 -3.65 -3.06 10.69
N GLY A 23 -2.90 -1.99 10.50
CA GLY A 23 -3.33 -0.78 9.80
C GLY A 23 -2.90 -0.84 8.35
N PHE A 24 -3.73 -0.29 7.45
CA PHE A 24 -3.50 -0.37 6.01
C PHE A 24 -3.67 1.00 5.35
N VAL A 25 -2.73 1.37 4.50
CA VAL A 25 -2.77 2.58 3.67
C VAL A 25 -2.63 2.18 2.21
N PRO A 26 -3.73 2.16 1.43
CA PRO A 26 -3.64 1.89 0.00
C PRO A 26 -3.11 3.12 -0.75
N THR A 27 -2.15 2.93 -1.65
CA THR A 27 -1.61 3.99 -2.51
C THR A 27 -1.40 3.49 -3.94
N MET A 28 -1.32 4.43 -4.88
CA MET A 28 -0.92 4.15 -6.27
C MET A 28 0.58 4.44 -6.53
N GLY A 29 1.37 4.67 -5.48
CA GLY A 29 2.76 5.13 -5.62
C GLY A 29 2.87 6.66 -5.62
N ALA A 30 3.97 7.18 -6.19
CA ALA A 30 4.28 8.63 -6.22
C ALA A 30 4.09 9.31 -4.86
N LEU A 31 4.68 8.73 -3.82
CA LEU A 31 4.45 9.13 -2.44
C LEU A 31 4.94 10.56 -2.17
N HIS A 32 4.19 11.29 -1.36
CA HIS A 32 4.49 12.66 -0.95
C HIS A 32 4.02 12.89 0.48
N LYS A 33 4.20 14.09 1.02
CA LYS A 33 3.94 14.41 2.44
C LYS A 33 2.54 13.99 2.93
N GLY A 34 1.51 14.14 2.11
CA GLY A 34 0.14 13.72 2.45
C GLY A 34 0.04 12.21 2.71
N HIS A 35 0.69 11.39 1.88
CA HIS A 35 0.78 9.94 2.13
C HIS A 35 1.51 9.62 3.43
N LEU A 36 2.60 10.35 3.73
CA LEU A 36 3.36 10.14 4.96
C LEU A 36 2.54 10.45 6.22
N GLU A 37 1.66 11.44 6.17
CA GLU A 37 0.74 11.75 7.27
C GLU A 37 -0.24 10.59 7.53
N LEU A 38 -0.77 9.97 6.47
CA LEU A 38 -1.60 8.77 6.60
C LEU A 38 -0.83 7.58 7.16
N VAL A 39 0.40 7.36 6.71
CA VAL A 39 1.28 6.30 7.24
C VAL A 39 1.61 6.54 8.71
N ASN A 40 1.89 7.78 9.12
CA ASN A 40 2.15 8.12 10.52
C ASN A 40 0.91 7.90 11.40
N ALA A 41 -0.27 8.32 10.94
CA ALA A 41 -1.53 8.06 11.63
C ALA A 41 -1.84 6.55 11.73
N CYS A 42 -1.52 5.79 10.68
CA CYS A 42 -1.64 4.34 10.66
C CYS A 42 -0.74 3.70 11.73
N LYS A 43 0.55 4.05 11.74
CA LYS A 43 1.54 3.57 12.74
C LYS A 43 1.12 3.84 14.18
N ALA A 44 0.51 5.00 14.44
CA ALA A 44 0.05 5.34 15.79
C ALA A 44 -1.17 4.49 16.25
N LYS A 45 -1.89 3.84 15.33
CA LYS A 45 -3.16 3.14 15.61
C LYS A 45 -3.10 1.63 15.41
N SER A 46 -1.96 1.07 15.02
CA SER A 46 -1.79 -0.34 14.67
C SER A 46 -0.45 -0.88 15.15
N ASP A 47 -0.39 -2.17 15.50
CA ASP A 47 0.87 -2.86 15.80
C ASP A 47 1.73 -3.04 14.55
N ILE A 48 1.08 -3.22 13.39
CA ILE A 48 1.72 -3.33 12.09
C ILE A 48 1.03 -2.39 11.10
N SER A 49 1.82 -1.57 10.42
CA SER A 49 1.33 -0.76 9.30
C SER A 49 1.77 -1.36 7.97
N VAL A 50 0.81 -1.53 7.07
CA VAL A 50 0.99 -2.01 5.70
C VAL A 50 0.63 -0.89 4.75
N VAL A 51 1.46 -0.70 3.72
CA VAL A 51 1.22 0.26 2.63
C VAL A 51 1.26 -0.50 1.32
N SER A 52 0.22 -0.40 0.50
CA SER A 52 0.28 -0.94 -0.87
C SER A 52 0.74 0.15 -1.84
N ILE A 53 1.54 -0.24 -2.83
CA ILE A 53 1.86 0.58 -4.00
C ILE A 53 1.35 -0.20 -5.20
N PHE A 54 0.20 0.22 -5.74
CA PHE A 54 -0.42 -0.43 -6.89
C PHE A 54 -1.19 0.59 -7.72
N VAL A 55 -0.70 0.90 -8.92
CA VAL A 55 -1.47 1.66 -9.92
C VAL A 55 -2.52 0.71 -10.47
N ASN A 56 -3.79 0.94 -10.11
CA ASN A 56 -4.90 0.07 -10.49
C ASN A 56 -5.45 0.48 -11.87
N PRO A 57 -5.25 -0.31 -12.95
CA PRO A 57 -5.67 0.08 -14.30
C PRO A 57 -7.18 0.32 -14.44
N THR A 58 -8.00 -0.36 -13.62
CA THR A 58 -9.47 -0.26 -13.72
C THR A 58 -10.02 1.07 -13.19
N GLN A 59 -9.19 1.87 -12.52
CA GLN A 59 -9.55 3.20 -12.02
C GLN A 59 -9.32 4.32 -13.05
N PHE A 60 -8.76 3.99 -14.22
CA PHE A 60 -8.49 4.95 -15.29
C PHE A 60 -9.49 4.80 -16.42
N ASN A 61 -10.15 5.90 -16.78
CA ASN A 61 -11.09 5.96 -17.90
C ASN A 61 -10.35 6.14 -19.25
N ASP A 62 -9.18 6.80 -19.24
CA ASP A 62 -8.30 6.97 -20.39
C ASP A 62 -7.01 6.16 -20.18
N GLN A 63 -6.60 5.39 -21.19
CA GLN A 63 -5.33 4.66 -21.17
C GLN A 63 -4.11 5.58 -21.16
N ASN A 64 -4.23 6.80 -21.67
CA ASN A 64 -3.14 7.78 -21.63
C ASN A 64 -2.90 8.27 -20.21
N ASP A 65 -3.96 8.44 -19.40
CA ASP A 65 -3.82 8.80 -17.98
C ASP A 65 -3.11 7.69 -17.21
N LEU A 66 -3.42 6.42 -17.49
CA LEU A 66 -2.72 5.28 -16.91
C LEU A 66 -1.23 5.28 -17.28
N LYS A 67 -0.89 5.51 -18.56
CA LYS A 67 0.50 5.53 -19.03
C LYS A 67 1.31 6.69 -18.46
N ASN A 68 0.67 7.84 -18.25
CA ASN A 68 1.31 9.05 -17.74
C ASN A 68 1.30 9.13 -16.21
N THR A 69 0.67 8.18 -15.52
CA THR A 69 0.71 8.10 -14.07
C THR A 69 2.15 7.83 -13.62
N PRO A 70 2.73 8.68 -12.75
CA PRO A 70 4.11 8.56 -12.35
C PRO A 70 4.37 7.27 -11.58
N LEU A 71 5.26 6.43 -12.12
CA LEU A 71 5.86 5.29 -11.44
C LEU A 71 7.25 5.73 -10.96
N HIS A 72 7.38 6.03 -9.66
CA HIS A 72 8.67 6.26 -9.00
C HIS A 72 8.87 5.23 -7.89
#